data_AF-A0A1G7MYV0-F1
#
_entry.id   AF-A0A1G7MYV0-F1
#
_cell.length_a   1.000
_cell.length_b   1.000
_cell.length_c   1.000
_cell.angle_alpha   90.00
_cell.angle_beta   90.00
_cell.angle_gamma   90.00
#
_symmetry.space_group_name_H-M   'P 1'
#
loop_
_entity.id
_entity.type
_entity.pdbx_description
1 polymer ?
#
loop_
_entity_poly.entity_id
_entity_poly.type
_entity_poly.pdbx_seq_one_letter_code
_entity_poly.pdbx_strand_id
1 'polypeptide(L)'
;MSASEALSRFRVEVGTAVTRARRAAGEIGERNAKLRERTCDLADQARARAAQPGAQPTSAQLRTSAAEFRRDRGLPVEQVPDVAESVAAPVETERVVLGSVAVAGPSGQLPRVSDDDEDFSQSRILY
;
A
#
# COMPACT_ATOMS: atom_id res chain seq x y z
N MET A 1 19.71 36.78 31.49
CA MET A 1 18.91 35.56 31.66
C MET A 1 19.68 34.62 32.56
N SER A 2 19.05 34.13 33.62
CA SER A 2 19.67 33.13 34.48
C SER A 2 19.57 31.73 33.86
N ALA A 3 20.46 30.81 34.24
CA ALA A 3 20.40 29.41 33.79
C ALA A 3 19.07 28.73 34.17
N SER A 4 18.46 29.14 35.28
CA SER A 4 17.16 28.63 35.73
C SER A 4 16.01 29.05 34.81
N GLU A 5 16.02 30.30 34.34
CA GLU A 5 15.03 30.80 33.37
C GLU A 5 15.16 30.14 32.00
N ALA A 6 16.40 29.87 31.56
CA ALA A 6 16.63 29.14 30.31
C ALA A 6 16.10 27.71 30.40
N LEU A 7 16.37 27.02 31.52
CA LEU A 7 15.89 25.66 31.75
C LEU A 7 14.37 25.58 31.84
N SER A 8 13.71 26.55 32.49
CA SER A 8 12.26 26.56 32.60
C SER A 8 11.59 26.76 31.25
N ARG A 9 12.10 27.68 30.42
CA ARG A 9 11.62 27.89 29.04
C ARG A 9 11.80 26.65 28.18
N PHE A 10 12.96 26.01 28.24
CA PHE A 10 13.22 24.79 27.51
C PHE A 10 12.22 23.68 27.87
N ARG A 11 11.95 23.48 29.17
CA ARG A 11 10.98 22.47 29.63
C ARG A 11 9.56 22.76 29.13
N VAL A 12 9.16 24.03 29.14
CA VAL A 12 7.85 24.44 28.60
C VAL A 12 7.79 24.16 27.10
N GLU A 13 8.81 24.56 26.34
CA GLU A 13 8.87 24.36 24.90
C GLU A 13 8.80 22.86 24.53
N VAL A 14 9.60 22.02 25.17
CA VAL A 14 9.57 20.56 24.98
C VAL A 14 8.19 19.99 25.34
N GLY A 15 7.59 20.42 26.45
CA GLY A 15 6.24 19.99 26.83
C GLY A 15 5.19 20.35 25.77
N THR A 16 5.26 21.56 25.22
CA THR A 16 4.36 21.98 24.13
C THR A 16 4.59 21.19 22.84
N ALA A 17 5.85 20.92 22.49
CA ALA A 17 6.23 20.16 21.31
C ALA A 17 5.72 18.71 21.40
N VAL A 18 5.92 18.04 22.55
CA VAL A 18 5.43 16.68 22.80
C VAL A 18 3.91 16.62 22.71
N THR A 19 3.20 17.60 23.27
CA THR A 19 1.74 17.66 23.22
C THR A 19 1.23 17.80 21.78
N ARG A 20 1.88 18.67 20.99
CA ARG A 20 1.58 18.82 19.56
C ARG A 20 1.87 17.55 18.78
N ALA A 21 3.02 16.93 19.00
CA ALA A 21 3.41 15.70 18.33
C ALA A 21 2.42 14.56 18.62
N ARG A 22 1.99 14.40 19.88
CA ARG A 22 1.01 13.39 20.26
C ARG A 22 -0.34 13.59 19.57
N ARG A 23 -0.81 14.84 19.47
CA ARG A 23 -2.05 15.15 18.73
C ARG A 23 -1.90 14.82 17.25
N ALA A 24 -0.82 15.27 16.62
CA ALA A 24 -0.56 14.99 15.21
C ALA A 24 -0.45 13.49 14.92
N ALA A 25 0.21 12.73 15.80
CA ALA A 25 0.30 11.28 15.69
C ALA A 25 -1.08 10.60 15.76
N GLY A 26 -1.97 11.07 16.65
CA GLY A 26 -3.35 10.59 16.72
C GLY A 26 -4.13 10.85 15.43
N GLU A 27 -4.10 12.08 14.92
CA GLU A 27 -4.80 12.46 13.68
C GLU A 27 -4.31 11.67 12.46
N ILE A 28 -2.98 11.47 12.33
CA ILE A 28 -2.39 10.66 11.26
C ILE A 28 -2.79 9.19 11.43
N GLY A 29 -2.77 8.68 12.66
CA GLY A 29 -3.20 7.33 12.99
C GLY A 29 -4.64 7.05 12.54
N GLU A 30 -5.56 7.97 12.83
CA GLU A 30 -6.96 7.88 12.39
C GLU A 30 -7.11 7.92 10.87
N ARG A 31 -6.37 8.80 10.18
CA ARG A 31 -6.37 8.85 8.70
C ARG A 31 -5.84 7.56 8.10
N ASN A 32 -4.77 7.00 8.66
CA ASN A 32 -4.19 5.74 8.21
C ASN A 32 -5.13 4.56 8.46
N ALA A 33 -5.83 4.53 9.60
CA ALA A 33 -6.82 3.51 9.88
C ALA A 33 -7.96 3.53 8.83
N LYS A 34 -8.50 4.72 8.54
CA LYS A 34 -9.52 4.91 7.50
C LYS A 34 -9.02 4.54 6.10
N LEU A 35 -7.76 4.82 5.79
CA LEU A 35 -7.17 4.41 4.51
C LEU A 35 -7.09 2.88 4.41
N ARG A 36 -6.59 2.21 5.46
CA ARG A 36 -6.49 0.75 5.49
C ARG A 36 -7.85 0.08 5.35
N GLU A 37 -8.86 0.58 6.06
CA GLU A 37 -10.24 0.12 5.94
C GLU A 37 -10.73 0.20 4.49
N ARG A 38 -10.64 1.37 3.86
CA ARG A 38 -11.02 1.55 2.45
C ARG A 38 -10.23 0.65 1.49
N THR A 39 -8.93 0.46 1.74
CA THR A 39 -8.10 -0.42 0.93
C THR A 39 -8.53 -1.89 1.07
N CYS A 40 -8.86 -2.34 2.29
CA CYS A 40 -9.43 -3.66 2.51
C CYS A 40 -10.77 -3.82 1.79
N ASP A 41 -11.67 -2.86 1.93
CA ASP A 41 -12.98 -2.88 1.26
C ASP A 41 -12.84 -2.95 -0.26
N LEU A 42 -11.92 -2.15 -0.84
CA LEU A 42 -11.64 -2.18 -2.27
C LEU A 42 -11.02 -3.52 -2.71
N ALA A 43 -10.15 -4.10 -1.90
CA ALA A 43 -9.58 -5.43 -2.17
C ALA A 43 -10.66 -6.52 -2.12
N ASP A 44 -11.61 -6.42 -1.19
CA ASP A 44 -12.77 -7.31 -1.12
C ASP A 44 -13.69 -7.15 -2.33
N GLN A 45 -13.99 -5.92 -2.73
CA GLN A 45 -14.77 -5.63 -3.94
C GLN A 45 -14.07 -6.14 -5.20
N ALA A 46 -12.75 -6.00 -5.31
CA ALA A 46 -11.98 -6.52 -6.44
C ALA A 46 -12.00 -8.05 -6.47
N ARG A 47 -11.81 -8.72 -5.31
CA ARG A 47 -11.93 -10.18 -5.19
C ARG A 47 -13.33 -10.68 -5.56
N ALA A 48 -14.37 -9.95 -5.18
CA ALA A 48 -15.75 -10.25 -5.53
C ALA A 48 -16.12 -9.86 -6.98
N ARG A 49 -15.18 -9.29 -7.77
CA ARG A 49 -15.44 -8.70 -9.10
C ARG A 49 -16.57 -7.67 -9.11
N ALA A 50 -16.81 -7.01 -7.97
CA ALA A 50 -17.84 -6.01 -7.76
C ALA A 50 -17.31 -4.56 -7.88
N ALA A 51 -15.98 -4.39 -7.97
CA ALA A 51 -15.38 -3.08 -8.18
C ALA A 51 -15.75 -2.54 -9.57
N GLN A 52 -16.60 -1.51 -9.60
CA GLN A 52 -16.95 -0.83 -10.85
C GLN A 52 -15.88 0.23 -11.17
N PRO A 53 -15.36 0.26 -12.41
CA PRO A 53 -14.52 1.37 -12.84
C PRO A 53 -15.33 2.67 -12.77
N GLY A 54 -14.80 3.68 -12.07
CA GLY A 54 -15.49 4.96 -11.87
C GLY A 54 -15.59 5.83 -13.13
N ALA A 55 -14.90 5.46 -14.21
CA ALA A 55 -14.96 6.13 -15.50
C ALA A 55 -15.73 5.27 -16.50
N GLN A 56 -16.60 5.93 -17.28
CA GLN A 56 -17.25 5.28 -18.43
C GLN A 56 -16.18 4.79 -19.41
N PRO A 57 -16.26 3.54 -19.89
CA PRO A 57 -15.31 3.03 -20.85
C PRO A 57 -15.39 3.85 -22.14
N THR A 58 -14.23 4.07 -22.78
CA THR A 58 -14.20 4.66 -24.12
C THR A 58 -15.02 3.80 -25.07
N SER A 59 -15.90 4.44 -25.85
CA SER A 59 -16.79 3.71 -26.77
C SER A 59 -15.97 2.86 -27.74
N ALA A 60 -16.50 1.68 -28.09
CA ALA A 60 -15.83 0.76 -29.02
C ALA A 60 -15.48 1.45 -30.36
N GLN A 61 -16.37 2.31 -30.86
CA GLN A 61 -16.15 3.07 -32.09
C GLN A 61 -14.94 4.01 -32.00
N LEU A 62 -14.77 4.71 -30.88
CA LEU A 62 -13.62 5.59 -30.67
C LEU A 62 -12.32 4.78 -30.53
N ARG A 63 -12.36 3.63 -29.84
CA ARG A 63 -11.21 2.72 -29.75
C ARG A 63 -10.79 2.22 -31.14
N THR A 64 -11.74 1.78 -31.97
CA THR A 64 -11.48 1.33 -33.35
C THR A 64 -10.92 2.45 -34.21
N SER A 65 -11.53 3.63 -34.18
CA SER A 65 -11.09 4.80 -34.96
C SER A 65 -9.66 5.22 -34.58
N ALA A 66 -9.34 5.20 -33.28
CA ALA A 66 -7.99 5.52 -32.80
C ALA A 66 -6.96 4.45 -33.24
N ALA A 67 -7.33 3.17 -33.21
CA ALA A 67 -6.47 2.10 -33.66
C ALA A 67 -6.18 2.18 -35.18
N GLU A 68 -7.20 2.48 -35.99
CA GLU A 68 -7.06 2.72 -37.43
C GLU A 68 -6.14 3.90 -37.72
N PHE A 69 -6.40 5.05 -37.10
CA PHE A 69 -5.56 6.23 -37.26
C PHE A 69 -4.08 5.94 -36.94
N ARG A 70 -3.82 5.16 -35.88
CA ARG A 70 -2.45 4.78 -35.52
C ARG A 70 -1.82 3.86 -36.56
N ARG A 71 -2.55 2.86 -37.05
CA ARG A 71 -2.09 1.97 -38.12
C ARG A 71 -1.73 2.76 -39.39
N ASP A 72 -2.60 3.69 -39.81
CA ASP A 72 -2.38 4.52 -40.99
C ASP A 72 -1.15 5.43 -40.87
N ARG A 73 -0.80 5.82 -39.64
CA ARG A 73 0.38 6.64 -39.33
C ARG A 73 1.62 5.81 -39.02
N GLY A 74 1.57 4.48 -39.15
CA GLY A 74 2.68 3.59 -38.78
C GLY A 74 3.02 3.65 -37.29
N LEU A 75 2.08 4.07 -36.44
CA LEU A 75 2.24 4.11 -35.00
C LEU A 75 1.87 2.76 -34.38
N PRO A 76 2.58 2.32 -33.33
CA PRO A 76 2.27 1.06 -32.66
C PRO A 76 0.88 1.12 -32.01
N VAL A 77 0.09 0.06 -32.16
CA VAL A 77 -1.19 -0.13 -31.48
C VAL A 77 -0.99 -1.21 -30.42
N GLU A 78 -1.20 -0.83 -29.16
CA GLU A 78 -1.16 -1.78 -28.04
C GLU A 78 -2.42 -2.64 -28.07
N GLN A 79 -2.25 -3.96 -28.13
CA GLN A 79 -3.36 -4.91 -28.06
C GLN A 79 -3.71 -5.13 -26.58
N VAL A 80 -4.60 -4.28 -26.08
CA VAL A 80 -5.17 -4.45 -24.75
C VAL A 80 -6.33 -5.45 -24.86
N PRO A 81 -6.36 -6.53 -24.05
CA PRO A 81 -7.48 -7.46 -24.02
C PRO A 81 -8.80 -6.72 -23.79
N ASP A 82 -9.89 -7.20 -24.39
CA ASP A 82 -11.18 -6.53 -24.21
C ASP A 82 -11.62 -6.64 -22.75
N VAL A 83 -12.29 -5.60 -22.25
CA VAL A 83 -12.65 -5.49 -20.83
C VAL A 83 -13.53 -6.67 -20.39
N ALA A 84 -14.34 -7.22 -21.30
CA ALA A 84 -15.15 -8.40 -21.06
C ALA A 84 -14.31 -9.70 -20.85
N GLU A 85 -13.15 -9.80 -21.50
CA GLU A 85 -12.25 -10.95 -21.38
C GLU A 85 -11.36 -10.84 -20.12
N SER A 86 -11.01 -9.62 -19.72
CA SER A 86 -10.20 -9.36 -18.52
C SER A 86 -10.92 -9.67 -17.20
N VAL A 87 -12.26 -9.66 -17.18
CA VAL A 87 -13.06 -10.01 -15.99
C VAL A 87 -13.19 -11.54 -15.85
N ALA A 88 -12.89 -12.33 -16.89
CA ALA A 88 -13.15 -13.76 -16.92
C ALA A 88 -12.04 -14.62 -16.28
N ALA A 89 -10.76 -14.27 -16.46
CA ALA A 89 -9.65 -15.08 -16.00
C ALA A 89 -9.38 -14.90 -14.49
N PRO A 90 -9.36 -15.98 -13.67
CA PRO A 90 -8.73 -15.91 -12.37
C PRO A 90 -7.23 -15.71 -12.60
N VAL A 91 -6.72 -14.52 -12.31
CA VAL A 91 -5.29 -14.38 -12.10
C VAL A 91 -5.02 -15.09 -10.79
N GLU A 92 -4.54 -16.33 -10.86
CA GLU A 92 -3.89 -17.02 -9.75
C GLU A 92 -2.67 -16.20 -9.37
N THR A 93 -2.90 -15.13 -8.61
CA THR A 93 -1.85 -14.49 -7.86
C THR A 93 -1.50 -15.50 -6.77
N GLU A 94 -0.43 -16.26 -7.01
CA GLU A 94 0.33 -16.83 -5.90
C GLU A 94 0.43 -15.74 -4.85
N ARG A 95 0.02 -16.05 -3.61
CA ARG A 95 0.17 -15.14 -2.49
C ARG A 95 1.66 -14.95 -2.28
N VAL A 96 2.25 -14.00 -2.99
CA VAL A 96 3.54 -13.46 -2.64
C VAL A 96 3.30 -12.78 -1.30
N VAL A 97 3.67 -13.49 -0.24
CA VAL A 97 3.88 -12.89 1.06
C VAL A 97 5.09 -11.98 0.87
N LEU A 98 4.82 -10.77 0.35
CA LEU A 98 5.76 -9.68 0.50
C LEU A 98 5.99 -9.60 2.00
N GLY A 99 7.20 -9.95 2.43
CA GLY A 99 7.60 -9.96 3.82
C GLY A 99 7.42 -8.57 4.40
N SER A 100 6.20 -8.24 4.79
CA SER A 100 5.87 -7.07 5.57
C SER A 100 6.54 -7.33 6.90
N VAL A 101 7.75 -6.77 7.06
CA VAL A 101 8.45 -6.68 8.33
C VAL A 101 7.41 -6.19 9.33
N ALA A 102 7.06 -7.05 10.29
CA ALA A 102 6.14 -6.67 11.34
C ALA A 102 6.75 -5.46 12.05
N VAL A 103 6.17 -4.28 11.86
CA VAL A 103 6.57 -3.11 12.65
C VAL A 103 5.90 -3.26 13.99
N ALA A 104 6.70 -3.27 15.06
CA ALA A 104 6.23 -3.43 16.43
C ALA A 104 5.06 -2.47 16.71
N GLY A 105 4.01 -3.00 17.34
CA GLY A 105 2.88 -2.20 17.78
C GLY A 105 3.30 -1.15 18.83
N PRO A 106 2.38 -0.30 19.30
CA PRO A 106 2.66 0.76 20.27
C PRO A 106 3.23 0.26 21.62
N SER A 107 3.16 -1.05 21.89
CA SER A 107 3.79 -1.74 23.04
C SER A 107 5.23 -2.21 22.79
N GLY A 108 5.78 -2.03 21.59
CA GLY A 108 7.14 -2.47 21.23
C GLY A 108 7.29 -3.99 21.05
N GLN A 109 6.22 -4.77 21.18
CA GLN A 109 6.26 -6.22 20.99
C GLN A 109 6.03 -6.60 19.54
N LEU A 110 6.98 -7.38 18.99
CA LEU A 110 6.81 -8.14 17.77
C LEU A 110 5.97 -9.41 18.07
N PRO A 111 5.14 -9.90 17.13
CA PRO A 111 4.51 -11.21 17.25
C PRO A 111 5.58 -12.29 17.44
N ARG A 112 5.36 -13.25 18.34
CA ARG A 112 6.30 -14.36 18.55
C ARG A 112 6.38 -15.18 17.26
N VAL A 113 7.54 -15.12 16.61
CA VAL A 113 7.95 -16.06 15.56
C VAL A 113 8.03 -17.43 16.23
N SER A 114 7.29 -18.42 15.73
CA SER A 114 7.41 -19.79 16.22
C SER A 114 8.73 -20.41 15.76
N ASP A 115 9.37 -21.15 16.66
CA ASP A 115 10.68 -21.85 16.56
C ASP A 115 10.77 -22.95 15.47
N ASP A 116 10.31 -22.73 14.23
CA ASP A 116 10.37 -23.75 13.16
C ASP A 116 11.36 -23.38 12.02
N ASP A 117 12.39 -22.61 12.36
CA ASP A 117 13.53 -22.29 11.48
C ASP A 117 14.71 -23.24 11.79
N GLU A 118 14.46 -24.55 11.68
CA GLU A 118 15.52 -25.56 11.64
C GLU A 118 16.34 -25.38 10.35
N ASP A 119 17.64 -25.10 10.54
CA ASP A 119 18.76 -25.38 9.64
C ASP A 119 19.02 -24.52 8.38
N PHE A 120 19.33 -23.23 8.59
CA PHE A 120 20.18 -22.45 7.66
C PHE A 120 21.56 -22.12 8.26
N SER A 121 22.26 -23.12 8.79
CA SER A 121 23.68 -22.96 9.10
C SER A 121 24.51 -23.02 7.80
N GLN A 122 25.29 -21.97 7.53
CA GLN A 122 26.15 -21.84 6.34
C GLN A 122 27.19 -22.97 6.17
N SER A 123 27.34 -23.85 7.17
CA SER A 123 28.27 -24.98 7.15
C SER A 123 27.89 -26.11 6.19
N ARG A 124 26.66 -26.15 5.67
CA ARG A 124 26.22 -27.22 4.73
C ARG A 124 26.29 -26.84 3.25
N ILE A 125 26.51 -25.57 2.90
CA ILE A 125 26.58 -25.11 1.51
C ILE A 125 27.98 -25.39 0.88
N LEU A 126 28.98 -25.72 1.70
CA LEU A 126 30.37 -25.89 1.27
C LEU A 126 30.93 -27.32 1.36
N TYR A 127 30.06 -28.35 1.38
CA TYR A 127 30.48 -29.74 1.17
C TYR A 127 29.48 -30.52 0.32
#